data_AF-A0A2V3UCJ6-F1
#
_entry.id   AF-A0A2V3UCJ6-F1
#
_cell.length_a   1.000
_cell.length_b   1.000
_cell.length_c   1.000
_cell.angle_alpha   90.00
_cell.angle_beta   90.00
_cell.angle_gamma   90.00
#
_symmetry.space_group_name_H-M   'P 1'
#
loop_
_entity.id
_entity.type
_entity.pdbx_description
1 polymer ?
#
loop_
_entity_poly.entity_id
_entity_poly.type
_entity_poly.pdbx_seq_one_letter_code
_entity_poly.pdbx_strand_id
1 'polypeptide(L)'
;MDERQALAAFAALGQEHRLRVVRALVTAGPDGLAAGVLAETVNVAGNNLSFHLKELSHAGLITSRREGKSVIYSAAYGGLSDLLAFLMRDCCQGRPEVCGSVVAALSACDCPAGDTAHA
;
A
#
# COMPACT_ATOMS: atom_id res chain seq x y z
N MET A 1 6.89 -9.19 -9.04
CA MET A 1 5.87 -10.04 -8.39
C MET A 1 5.49 -11.25 -9.25
N ASP A 2 5.38 -12.44 -8.64
CA ASP A 2 4.79 -13.66 -9.23
C ASP A 2 3.34 -13.91 -8.75
N GLU A 3 2.66 -14.95 -9.28
CA GLU A 3 1.26 -15.24 -8.94
C GLU A 3 1.06 -15.52 -7.44
N ARG A 4 1.98 -16.24 -6.79
CA ARG A 4 1.88 -16.57 -5.36
C ARG A 4 1.97 -15.30 -4.52
N GLN A 5 2.89 -14.41 -4.86
CA GLN A 5 3.04 -13.11 -4.22
C GLN A 5 1.80 -12.24 -4.44
N ALA A 6 1.25 -12.23 -5.66
CA ALA A 6 0.03 -11.49 -5.97
C ALA A 6 -1.18 -12.00 -5.18
N LEU A 7 -1.38 -13.32 -5.09
CA LEU A 7 -2.44 -13.93 -4.29
C LEU A 7 -2.31 -13.57 -2.81
N ALA A 8 -1.11 -13.60 -2.25
CA ALA A 8 -0.87 -13.19 -0.87
C ALA A 8 -1.23 -11.71 -0.65
N ALA A 9 -0.84 -10.83 -1.58
CA ALA A 9 -1.17 -9.42 -1.54
C ALA A 9 -2.68 -9.15 -1.66
N PHE A 10 -3.37 -9.80 -2.59
CA PHE A 10 -4.84 -9.70 -2.72
C PHE A 10 -5.56 -10.23 -1.49
N ALA A 11 -5.13 -11.39 -0.96
CA ALA A 11 -5.69 -11.95 0.26
C ALA A 11 -5.47 -11.01 1.46
N ALA A 12 -4.34 -10.30 1.52
CA ALA A 12 -4.07 -9.29 2.54
C ALA A 12 -4.99 -8.06 2.37
N LEU A 13 -5.16 -7.55 1.15
CA LEU A 13 -6.01 -6.40 0.86
C LEU A 13 -7.51 -6.70 0.95
N GLY A 14 -7.92 -7.96 0.81
CA GLY A 14 -9.32 -8.41 0.86
C GLY A 14 -10.00 -8.31 2.23
N GLN A 15 -9.42 -7.56 3.18
CA GLN A 15 -10.03 -7.29 4.49
C GLN A 15 -10.04 -5.78 4.74
N GLU A 16 -11.18 -5.30 5.23
CA GLU A 16 -11.52 -3.87 5.34
C GLU A 16 -10.46 -3.02 6.07
N HIS A 17 -10.02 -3.44 7.25
CA HIS A 17 -9.05 -2.70 8.04
C HIS A 17 -7.65 -2.72 7.40
N ARG A 18 -7.24 -3.84 6.80
CA ARG A 18 -5.95 -3.91 6.07
C ARG A 18 -5.92 -2.98 4.87
N LEU A 19 -7.01 -2.92 4.11
CA LEU A 19 -7.13 -1.94 3.01
C LEU A 19 -7.05 -0.50 3.53
N ARG A 20 -7.75 -0.17 4.63
CA ARG A 20 -7.68 1.15 5.26
C ARG A 20 -6.27 1.51 5.73
N VAL A 21 -5.55 0.57 6.34
CA VAL A 21 -4.15 0.77 6.77
C VAL A 21 -3.27 1.09 5.57
N VAL A 22 -3.33 0.29 4.50
CA VAL A 22 -2.51 0.54 3.30
C VAL A 22 -2.82 1.91 2.70
N ARG A 23 -4.11 2.29 2.60
CA ARG A 23 -4.49 3.61 2.09
C ARG A 23 -4.00 4.75 2.97
N ALA A 24 -4.11 4.62 4.29
CA ALA A 24 -3.59 5.62 5.23
C ALA A 24 -2.07 5.79 5.09
N LEU A 25 -1.34 4.69 4.94
CA LEU A 25 0.11 4.70 4.75
C LEU A 25 0.54 5.27 3.40
N VAL A 26 -0.21 5.00 2.32
CA VAL A 26 0.05 5.60 1.01
C VAL A 26 -0.11 7.13 1.08
N THR A 27 -1.15 7.62 1.76
CA THR A 27 -1.37 9.06 1.98
C THR A 27 -0.30 9.68 2.87
N ALA A 28 0.16 8.96 3.89
CA ALA A 28 1.20 9.44 4.81
C ALA A 28 2.59 9.56 4.16
N GLY A 29 2.81 8.94 3.00
CA GLY A 29 4.09 9.04 2.32
C GLY A 29 5.19 8.14 2.92
N PRO A 30 6.45 8.35 2.52
CA PRO A 30 7.60 7.60 3.04
C PRO A 30 7.81 7.78 4.55
N ASP A 31 7.38 8.92 5.11
CA ASP A 31 7.45 9.20 6.54
C ASP A 31 6.58 8.23 7.35
N GLY A 32 5.47 7.78 6.78
CA GLY A 32 4.63 6.75 7.39
C GLY A 32 3.93 7.22 8.68
N LEU A 33 3.43 6.26 9.46
CA LEU A 33 2.66 6.52 10.68
C LEU A 33 3.07 5.58 11.82
N ALA A 34 3.03 6.09 13.04
CA ALA A 34 3.20 5.28 14.23
C ALA A 34 2.01 4.32 14.43
N ALA A 35 2.25 3.16 15.04
CA ALA A 35 1.21 2.16 15.31
C ALA A 35 -0.02 2.72 16.05
N GLY A 36 0.18 3.61 17.03
CA GLY A 36 -0.92 4.25 17.76
C GLY A 36 -1.81 5.09 16.84
N VAL A 37 -1.21 5.92 15.99
CA VAL A 37 -1.92 6.77 15.02
C VAL A 37 -2.68 5.91 14.01
N LEU A 38 -2.10 4.80 13.55
CA LEU A 38 -2.79 3.86 12.67
C LEU A 38 -4.03 3.23 13.33
N ALA A 39 -3.94 2.85 14.61
CA ALA A 39 -5.05 2.25 15.35
C ALA A 39 -6.25 3.20 15.41
N GLU A 40 -5.98 4.48 15.69
CA GLU A 40 -6.97 5.55 15.68
C GLU A 40 -7.54 5.77 14.27
N THR A 41 -6.68 5.89 13.27
CA THR A 41 -7.07 6.17 11.87
C THR A 41 -8.00 5.11 11.30
N VAL A 42 -7.79 3.83 11.64
CA VAL A 42 -8.58 2.72 11.08
C VAL A 42 -9.69 2.23 12.03
N ASN A 43 -9.81 2.87 13.20
CA ASN A 43 -10.78 2.56 14.28
C ASN A 43 -10.75 1.10 14.71
N VAL A 44 -9.56 0.59 15.06
CA VAL A 44 -9.34 -0.81 15.48
C VAL A 44 -8.56 -0.84 16.80
N ALA A 45 -8.94 -1.75 17.70
CA ALA A 45 -8.20 -1.99 18.93
C ALA A 45 -6.74 -2.42 18.64
N GLY A 46 -5.78 -1.94 19.44
CA GLY A 46 -4.34 -2.13 19.16
C GLY A 46 -3.88 -3.59 19.06
N ASN A 47 -4.54 -4.52 19.76
CA ASN A 47 -4.27 -5.96 19.67
C ASN A 47 -4.63 -6.54 18.29
N ASN A 48 -5.70 -6.06 17.67
CA ASN A 48 -6.12 -6.48 16.33
C ASN A 48 -5.29 -5.79 15.24
N LEU A 49 -4.80 -4.56 15.49
CA LEU A 49 -3.94 -3.87 14.54
C LEU A 49 -2.63 -4.62 14.28
N SER A 50 -1.98 -5.13 15.33
CA SER A 50 -0.70 -5.86 15.19
C SER A 50 -0.83 -7.08 14.27
N PHE A 51 -1.97 -7.77 14.33
CA PHE A 51 -2.29 -8.87 13.42
C PHE A 51 -2.40 -8.38 11.98
N HIS A 52 -3.17 -7.31 11.73
CA HIS A 52 -3.30 -6.72 10.39
C HIS A 52 -1.96 -6.26 9.80
N LEU A 53 -1.12 -5.61 10.61
CA LEU A 53 0.20 -5.13 10.21
C LEU A 53 1.14 -6.29 9.87
N LYS A 54 1.11 -7.37 10.65
CA LYS A 54 1.90 -8.58 10.37
C LYS A 54 1.52 -9.20 9.02
N GLU A 55 0.23 -9.35 8.76
CA GLU A 55 -0.25 -9.92 7.48
C GLU A 55 0.14 -9.04 6.28
N LEU A 56 -0.02 -7.71 6.41
CA LEU A 56 0.38 -6.76 5.37
C LEU A 56 1.89 -6.75 5.14
N SER A 57 2.69 -6.87 6.20
CA SER A 57 4.14 -6.93 6.12
C SER A 57 4.60 -8.23 5.45
N HIS A 58 3.98 -9.37 5.80
CA HIS A 58 4.26 -10.65 5.16
C HIS A 58 3.90 -10.65 3.67
N ALA A 59 2.82 -9.96 3.30
CA ALA A 59 2.44 -9.75 1.90
C ALA A 59 3.33 -8.74 1.15
N GLY A 60 4.31 -8.11 1.82
CA GLY A 60 5.24 -7.16 1.20
C GLY A 60 4.60 -5.82 0.84
N LEU A 61 3.47 -5.46 1.46
CA LEU A 61 2.72 -4.23 1.14
C LEU A 61 3.06 -3.05 2.06
N ILE A 62 3.67 -3.33 3.21
CA ILE A 62 4.14 -2.31 4.16
C ILE A 62 5.52 -2.68 4.68
N THR A 63 6.26 -1.66 5.14
CA THR A 63 7.51 -1.82 5.88
C THR A 63 7.39 -1.19 7.26
N SER A 64 8.31 -1.52 8.16
CA SER A 64 8.40 -0.90 9.47
C SER A 64 9.83 -0.52 9.82
N ARG A 65 9.98 0.53 10.62
CA ARG A 65 11.25 0.99 11.18
C ARG A 65 11.05 1.45 12.63
N ARG A 66 12.08 1.28 13.46
CA ARG A 66 12.06 1.78 14.85
C ARG A 66 12.57 3.21 14.91
N GLU A 67 11.81 4.08 15.55
CA GLU A 67 12.20 5.45 15.87
C GLU A 67 12.01 5.68 17.37
N GLY A 68 13.12 5.62 18.11
CA GLY A 68 13.11 5.69 19.58
C GLY A 68 12.29 4.56 20.20
N LYS A 69 11.19 4.93 20.86
CA LYS A 69 10.25 3.98 21.52
C LYS A 69 9.10 3.55 20.61
N SER A 70 8.97 4.17 19.44
CA SER A 70 7.87 3.94 18.50
C SER A 70 8.30 3.05 17.34
N VAL A 71 7.33 2.35 16.76
CA VAL A 71 7.49 1.69 15.46
C VAL A 71 6.67 2.47 14.45
N ILE A 72 7.33 2.93 13.40
CA ILE A 72 6.73 3.64 12.28
C ILE A 72 6.54 2.65 11.14
N TYR A 73 5.36 2.65 10.55
CA TYR A 73 5.00 1.84 9.39
C TYR A 73 4.85 2.75 8.18
N SER A 74 5.28 2.29 7.01
CA SER A 74 5.13 3.00 5.74
C SER A 74 4.68 2.05 4.63
N ALA A 75 4.10 2.59 3.56
CA ALA A 75 3.72 1.80 2.42
C ALA A 75 4.96 1.25 1.70
N ALA A 76 4.94 -0.03 1.32
CA ALA A 76 5.97 -0.60 0.47
C ALA A 76 5.63 -0.28 -1.00
N TYR A 77 5.97 0.93 -1.45
CA TYR A 77 5.60 1.41 -2.79
C TYR A 77 6.03 0.48 -3.91
N GLY A 78 7.21 -0.14 -3.82
CA GLY A 78 7.65 -1.14 -4.80
C GLY A 78 6.70 -2.34 -4.88
N GLY A 79 6.26 -2.88 -3.74
CA GLY A 79 5.31 -4.00 -3.69
C GLY A 79 3.92 -3.62 -4.21
N LEU A 80 3.46 -2.40 -3.93
CA LEU A 80 2.19 -1.87 -4.45
C LEU A 80 2.25 -1.66 -5.97
N SER A 81 3.31 -1.05 -6.48
CA SER A 81 3.53 -0.86 -7.93
C SER A 81 3.61 -2.20 -8.65
N ASP A 82 4.30 -3.19 -8.07
CA ASP A 82 4.39 -4.54 -8.58
C ASP A 82 3.02 -5.24 -8.66
N LEU A 83 2.17 -5.09 -7.63
CA LEU A 83 0.82 -5.64 -7.61
C LEU A 83 -0.08 -5.01 -8.68
N LEU A 84 -0.04 -3.69 -8.81
CA LEU A 84 -0.78 -2.96 -9.84
C LEU A 84 -0.31 -3.37 -11.24
N ALA A 85 1.00 -3.45 -11.45
CA ALA A 85 1.59 -3.90 -12.70
C ALA A 85 1.22 -5.35 -13.02
N PHE A 86 1.17 -6.23 -12.01
CA PHE A 86 0.71 -7.62 -12.17
C PHE A 86 -0.73 -7.66 -12.69
N LEU A 87 -1.65 -6.90 -12.08
CA LEU A 87 -3.05 -6.85 -12.49
C LEU A 87 -3.23 -6.27 -13.90
N MET A 88 -2.42 -5.27 -14.26
CA MET A 88 -2.54 -4.56 -15.54
C MET A 88 -1.76 -5.21 -16.69
N ARG A 89 -0.84 -6.14 -16.42
CA ARG A 89 0.08 -6.73 -17.42
C ARG A 89 -0.64 -7.30 -18.64
N ASP A 90 -1.73 -8.02 -18.41
CA ASP A 90 -2.49 -8.69 -19.48
C ASP A 90 -3.67 -7.85 -19.97
N CYS A 91 -3.92 -6.71 -19.34
CA CYS A 91 -5.01 -5.80 -19.70
C CYS A 91 -4.78 -5.19 -21.11
N CYS A 92 -3.51 -5.12 -21.55
CA CYS A 92 -3.11 -4.72 -22.89
C CYS A 92 -3.27 -5.81 -23.98
N GLN A 93 -3.74 -7.03 -23.65
CA GLN A 93 -4.04 -8.09 -24.63
C GLN A 93 -5.37 -7.85 -25.39
N GLY A 94 -5.64 -6.59 -25.78
CA GLY A 94 -6.71 -6.23 -26.72
C GLY A 94 -7.86 -5.39 -26.16
N ARG A 95 -7.76 -4.85 -24.93
CA ARG A 95 -8.78 -3.97 -24.34
C ARG A 95 -8.21 -2.68 -23.71
N PRO A 96 -7.61 -1.79 -24.52
CA PRO A 96 -7.04 -0.53 -24.03
C PRO A 96 -8.06 0.37 -23.32
N GLU A 97 -9.37 0.16 -23.52
CA GLU A 97 -10.43 0.85 -22.78
C GLU A 97 -10.39 0.61 -21.27
N VAL A 98 -9.92 -0.56 -20.83
CA VAL A 98 -9.83 -0.91 -19.40
C VAL A 98 -8.66 -0.16 -18.75
N CYS A 99 -7.49 -0.16 -19.37
CA CYS A 99 -6.34 0.60 -18.88
C CYS A 99 -6.52 2.11 -19.07
N GLY A 100 -7.13 2.55 -20.16
CA GLY A 100 -7.23 3.97 -20.53
C GLY A 100 -8.00 4.79 -19.51
N SER A 101 -9.11 4.26 -18.99
CA SER A 101 -9.89 4.91 -17.93
C SER A 101 -9.11 5.04 -16.62
N VAL A 102 -8.37 3.99 -16.24
CA VAL A 102 -7.52 3.97 -15.04
C VAL A 102 -6.36 4.95 -15.19
N VAL A 103 -5.65 4.94 -16.33
CA VAL A 103 -4.54 5.86 -16.60
C VAL A 103 -5.02 7.31 -16.62
N ALA A 104 -6.17 7.60 -17.23
CA ALA A 104 -6.74 8.94 -17.23
C ALA A 104 -7.09 9.42 -15.81
N ALA A 105 -7.69 8.56 -14.99
CA ALA A 105 -8.01 8.87 -13.60
C ALA A 105 -6.74 9.13 -12.77
N LEU A 106 -5.67 8.36 -12.98
CA LEU A 106 -4.40 8.52 -12.28
C LEU A 106 -3.59 9.72 -12.78
N SER A 107 -3.69 10.07 -14.07
CA SER A 107 -3.02 11.22 -14.67
C SER A 107 -3.67 12.56 -14.30
N ALA A 108 -4.95 12.54 -13.91
CA ALA A 108 -5.65 13.70 -13.36
C ALA A 108 -5.28 13.98 -11.89
N CYS A 109 -4.54 13.09 -11.23
CA CYS A 109 -3.91 13.40 -9.96
C CYS A 109 -2.66 14.25 -10.23
N ASP A 110 -2.76 15.55 -9.93
CA ASP A 110 -1.59 16.44 -9.81
C ASP A 110 -0.76 16.03 -8.58
N CYS A 111 -0.09 14.89 -8.66
CA CYS A 111 1.02 14.60 -7.76
C CYS A 111 2.19 15.46 -8.23
N PRO A 112 2.73 16.38 -7.41
CA PRO A 112 3.95 17.08 -7.78
C PRO A 112 5.03 16.02 -8.03
N ALA A 113 5.48 15.93 -9.28
CA ALA A 113 6.50 14.98 -9.67
C ALA A 113 7.80 15.30 -8.91
N GLY A 114 8.12 14.46 -7.93
CA GLY A 114 9.45 14.32 -7.35
C GLY A 114 9.94 15.46 -6.48
N ASP A 115 9.73 15.36 -5.17
CA ASP A 115 10.74 15.87 -4.24
C ASP A 115 11.83 14.80 -4.11
N THR A 116 12.80 14.84 -5.03
CA THR A 116 14.02 14.04 -4.99
C THR A 116 15.03 14.66 -4.01
N ALA A 117 14.58 14.99 -2.81
CA ALA A 117 15.40 15.62 -1.78
C ALA A 117 15.48 14.74 -0.54
N HIS A 118 16.12 13.56 -0.65
CA HIS A 118 16.81 12.93 0.48
C HIS A 118 17.94 12.03 -0.05
N ALA A 119 19.09 12.68 -0.27
CA ALA A 119 20.41 12.07 -0.23
C ALA A 119 20.92 12.05 1.22
#